data_AF-A0A973QRY4-F1
#
_entry.id   AF-A0A973QRY4-F1
#
_cell.length_a   1.000
_cell.length_b   1.000
_cell.length_c   1.000
_cell.angle_alpha   90.00
_cell.angle_beta   90.00
_cell.angle_gamma   90.00
#
_symmetry.space_group_name_H-M   'P 1'
#
loop_
_entity.id
_entity.type
_entity.pdbx_description
1 polymer ?
#
loop_
_entity_poly.entity_id
_entity_poly.type
_entity_poly.pdbx_seq_one_letter_code
_entity_poly.pdbx_strand_id
1 'polypeptide(L)'
;MPADLPLEEPGRRVTVPPPAPPTAALAALPAAGSARGGHVWERSFLPWDLYFAVVWLGTVLFALAAESPDLRVRVAAACLFCLPVPWYVAVGRPLLRRQAGTTGSPAAVRYLAGLVLLFLPPAALVGETRLATFALVPQCFMLLRVPGALTAVAVINITPVAAWAVVWRPDTHDLFYNSVFGMVTLAFSTVVGSWIIRIIEQSTERAELLAELEASRGEVARLSAERGALAERERLSREIHDTLAQGFTSLLMLVQAVEGELDADPAQARRHLELMARTARENLAEARALVAGNAPAGLDGASLP
;
A
#
# COMPACT_ATOMS: atom_id res chain seq x y z
N MET A 1 53.28 0.99 -44.74
CA MET A 1 52.73 0.33 -43.53
C MET A 1 52.07 1.39 -42.68
N PRO A 2 50.92 1.06 -42.07
CA PRO A 2 49.64 1.80 -42.20
C PRO A 2 49.53 2.94 -41.17
N ALA A 3 48.78 4.04 -41.36
CA ALA A 3 47.45 4.24 -41.92
C ALA A 3 46.35 3.59 -41.08
N ASP A 4 46.07 4.10 -39.88
CA ASP A 4 44.84 3.83 -39.11
C ASP A 4 44.56 5.00 -38.14
N LEU A 5 43.94 6.06 -38.66
CA LEU A 5 43.24 7.06 -37.84
C LEU A 5 41.78 6.64 -37.77
N PRO A 6 41.22 6.35 -36.57
CA PRO A 6 39.82 5.95 -36.46
C PRO A 6 38.93 7.18 -36.71
N LEU A 7 38.07 7.05 -37.72
CA LEU A 7 36.98 7.97 -38.04
C LEU A 7 36.00 7.99 -36.86
N GLU A 8 35.75 9.18 -36.29
CA GLU A 8 34.66 9.40 -35.36
C GLU A 8 33.32 9.15 -36.05
N GLU A 9 32.58 8.13 -35.60
CA GLU A 9 31.22 7.90 -36.05
C GLU A 9 30.28 9.02 -35.53
N PRO A 10 29.42 9.60 -36.37
CA PRO A 10 28.45 10.59 -35.93
C PRO A 10 27.35 9.94 -35.09
N GLY A 11 27.03 10.58 -33.96
CA GLY A 11 26.05 10.12 -32.98
C GLY A 11 24.72 9.69 -33.59
N ARG A 12 24.36 8.42 -33.35
CA ARG A 12 23.09 7.81 -33.71
C ARG A 12 21.92 8.63 -33.11
N ARG A 13 21.19 9.36 -33.95
CA ARG A 13 19.92 10.00 -33.56
C ARG A 13 18.94 8.93 -33.12
N VAL A 14 18.61 8.90 -31.83
CA VAL A 14 17.47 8.13 -31.31
C VAL A 14 16.21 8.86 -31.73
N THR A 15 15.55 8.38 -32.78
CA THR A 15 14.20 8.79 -33.14
C THR A 15 13.23 8.25 -32.08
N VAL A 16 12.75 9.14 -31.20
CA VAL A 16 11.61 8.86 -30.33
C VAL A 16 10.35 8.86 -31.20
N PRO A 17 9.54 7.79 -31.23
CA PRO A 17 8.29 7.79 -31.98
C PRO A 17 7.29 8.79 -31.36
N PRO A 18 6.41 9.42 -32.16
CA PRO A 18 5.46 10.41 -31.67
C PRO A 18 4.47 9.76 -30.66
N PRO A 19 4.00 10.51 -29.66
CA PRO A 19 3.01 10.00 -28.71
C PRO A 19 1.72 9.61 -29.45
N ALA A 20 1.23 8.40 -29.18
CA ALA A 20 -0.04 7.93 -29.71
C ALA A 20 -1.20 8.83 -29.24
N PRO A 21 -2.23 9.07 -30.08
CA PRO A 21 -3.39 9.85 -29.68
C PRO A 21 -4.09 9.18 -28.48
N PRO A 22 -4.72 9.96 -27.58
CA PRO A 22 -5.39 9.42 -26.41
C PRO A 22 -6.61 8.61 -26.85
N THR A 23 -6.42 7.32 -27.07
CA THR A 23 -7.52 6.39 -27.27
C THR A 23 -8.29 6.24 -25.97
N ALA A 24 -9.61 6.09 -26.14
CA ALA A 24 -10.68 5.93 -25.16
C ALA A 24 -10.49 4.74 -24.18
N ALA A 25 -9.35 4.64 -23.50
CA ALA A 25 -9.01 3.58 -22.54
C ALA A 25 -9.10 4.05 -21.07
N LEU A 26 -9.35 5.34 -20.82
CA LEU A 26 -9.52 5.87 -19.46
C LEU A 26 -10.97 5.84 -18.95
N ALA A 27 -11.96 5.56 -19.82
CA ALA A 27 -13.38 5.53 -19.45
C ALA A 27 -13.85 4.21 -18.82
N ALA A 28 -12.97 3.22 -18.67
CA ALA A 28 -13.31 1.89 -18.14
C ALA A 28 -12.40 1.45 -16.99
N LEU A 29 -11.97 2.39 -16.12
CA LEU A 29 -11.42 2.02 -14.83
C LEU A 29 -12.59 1.81 -13.86
N PRO A 30 -12.98 0.56 -13.52
CA PRO A 30 -13.93 0.35 -12.44
C PRO A 30 -13.37 0.98 -11.17
N ALA A 31 -14.23 1.56 -10.34
CA ALA A 31 -13.90 2.19 -9.06
C ALA A 31 -12.99 1.29 -8.20
N ALA A 32 -11.68 1.40 -8.42
CA ALA A 32 -10.69 0.48 -7.86
C ALA A 32 -10.23 0.89 -6.45
N GLY A 33 -11.05 1.69 -5.77
CA GLY A 33 -10.82 2.20 -4.41
C GLY A 33 -11.53 1.39 -3.31
N SER A 34 -12.61 0.65 -3.61
CA SER A 34 -13.34 -0.11 -2.59
C SER A 34 -13.00 -1.61 -2.57
N ALA A 35 -12.72 -2.22 -3.73
CA ALA A 35 -12.41 -3.65 -3.82
C ALA A 35 -10.96 -4.02 -3.43
N ARG A 36 -10.00 -3.09 -3.61
CA ARG A 36 -8.59 -3.32 -3.22
C ARG A 36 -8.36 -3.25 -1.71
N GLY A 37 -9.14 -2.43 -0.99
CA GLY A 37 -9.03 -2.31 0.47
C GLY A 37 -9.41 -3.60 1.21
N GLY A 38 -10.44 -4.31 0.74
CA GLY A 38 -10.88 -5.58 1.34
C GLY A 38 -9.86 -6.71 1.18
N HIS A 39 -9.27 -6.84 -0.02
CA HIS A 39 -8.30 -7.91 -0.30
C HIS A 39 -6.93 -7.71 0.36
N VAL A 40 -6.51 -6.47 0.61
CA VAL A 40 -5.26 -6.22 1.33
C VAL A 40 -5.41 -6.60 2.80
N TRP A 41 -6.54 -6.26 3.45
CA TRP A 41 -6.75 -6.57 4.87
C TRP A 41 -7.00 -8.07 5.12
N GLU A 42 -7.74 -8.75 4.25
CA GLU A 42 -7.94 -10.21 4.36
C GLU A 42 -6.66 -11.02 4.12
N ARG A 43 -5.77 -10.54 3.24
CA ARG A 43 -4.44 -11.16 3.02
C ARG A 43 -3.49 -10.98 4.20
N SER A 44 -3.63 -9.90 4.97
CA SER A 44 -2.77 -9.65 6.15
C SER A 44 -2.99 -10.67 7.28
N PHE A 45 -4.18 -11.25 7.41
CA PHE A 45 -4.47 -12.20 8.50
C PHE A 45 -4.26 -13.68 8.11
N LEU A 46 -4.18 -14.00 6.81
CA LEU A 46 -3.94 -15.37 6.34
C LEU A 46 -2.65 -16.01 6.90
N PRO A 47 -1.51 -15.29 7.00
CA PRO A 47 -0.30 -15.84 7.62
C PRO A 47 -0.51 -16.23 9.09
N TRP A 48 -1.35 -15.50 9.84
CA TRP A 48 -1.69 -15.82 11.22
C TRP A 48 -2.56 -17.07 11.32
N ASP A 49 -3.61 -17.17 10.50
CA ASP A 49 -4.44 -18.38 10.41
C ASP A 49 -3.59 -19.62 10.07
N LEU A 50 -2.65 -19.49 9.12
CA LEU A 50 -1.72 -20.57 8.74
C LEU A 50 -0.77 -20.92 9.89
N TYR A 51 -0.16 -19.93 10.53
CA TYR A 51 0.72 -20.12 11.68
C TYR A 51 0.01 -20.88 12.81
N PHE A 52 -1.20 -20.42 13.20
CA PHE A 52 -1.98 -21.09 14.23
C PHE A 52 -2.36 -22.52 13.82
N ALA A 53 -2.77 -22.73 12.57
CA ALA A 53 -3.10 -24.06 12.07
C ALA A 53 -1.89 -25.01 12.11
N VAL A 54 -0.70 -24.55 11.71
CA VAL A 54 0.54 -25.34 11.74
C VAL A 54 0.91 -25.71 13.17
N VAL A 55 0.86 -24.75 14.10
CA VAL A 55 1.14 -25.02 15.52
C VAL A 55 0.11 -25.99 16.10
N TRP A 56 -1.18 -25.83 15.80
CA TRP A 56 -2.23 -26.71 16.29
C TRP A 56 -2.07 -28.14 15.76
N LEU A 57 -1.86 -28.29 14.46
CA LEU A 57 -1.66 -29.58 13.80
C LEU A 57 -0.39 -30.27 14.29
N GLY A 58 0.72 -29.54 14.37
CA GLY A 58 1.96 -30.04 14.95
C GLY A 58 1.76 -30.52 16.39
N THR A 59 1.06 -29.75 17.21
CA THR A 59 0.79 -30.11 18.61
C THR A 59 -0.03 -31.40 18.72
N VAL A 60 -1.07 -31.58 17.90
CA VAL A 60 -1.85 -32.83 17.85
C VAL A 60 -0.97 -34.00 17.43
N LEU A 61 -0.13 -33.83 16.40
CA LEU A 61 0.77 -34.89 15.92
C LEU A 61 1.78 -35.29 16.99
N PHE A 62 2.42 -34.33 17.67
CA PHE A 62 3.36 -34.62 18.76
C PHE A 62 2.67 -35.29 19.95
N ALA A 63 1.50 -34.82 20.37
CA ALA A 63 0.72 -35.45 21.44
C ALA A 63 0.32 -36.90 21.09
N LEU A 64 -0.04 -37.14 19.84
CA LEU A 64 -0.32 -38.49 19.32
C LEU A 64 0.93 -39.30 19.00
N ALA A 65 2.13 -38.75 19.09
CA ALA A 65 3.41 -39.46 18.91
C ALA A 65 4.16 -39.72 20.23
N ALA A 66 3.76 -39.07 21.32
CA ALA A 66 4.39 -39.16 22.65
C ALA A 66 4.57 -40.61 23.14
N GLU A 67 5.69 -40.93 23.78
CA GLU A 67 5.95 -42.30 24.26
C GLU A 67 5.13 -42.65 25.52
N SER A 68 4.75 -41.63 26.29
CA SER A 68 3.88 -41.71 27.46
C SER A 68 2.94 -40.51 27.47
N PRO A 69 1.76 -40.57 28.11
CA PRO A 69 1.10 -41.71 28.75
C PRO A 69 0.45 -42.68 27.73
N ASP A 70 -0.36 -43.64 28.21
CA ASP A 70 -1.08 -44.61 27.38
C ASP A 70 -1.84 -43.98 26.19
N LEU A 71 -1.97 -44.73 25.10
CA LEU A 71 -2.65 -44.29 23.87
C LEU A 71 -4.06 -43.75 24.13
N ARG A 72 -4.82 -44.34 25.06
CA ARG A 72 -6.18 -43.87 25.42
C ARG A 72 -6.16 -42.46 25.98
N VAL A 73 -5.18 -42.15 26.83
CA VAL A 73 -5.01 -40.81 27.43
C VAL A 73 -4.57 -39.82 26.37
N ARG A 74 -3.65 -40.21 25.48
CA ARG A 74 -3.20 -39.37 24.35
C ARG A 74 -4.31 -39.03 23.39
N VAL A 75 -5.12 -40.00 23.00
CA VAL A 75 -6.29 -39.78 22.13
C VAL A 75 -7.32 -38.88 22.83
N ALA A 76 -7.61 -39.12 24.12
CA ALA A 76 -8.53 -38.27 24.88
C ALA A 76 -8.02 -36.82 24.98
N ALA A 77 -6.73 -36.62 25.26
CA ALA A 77 -6.11 -35.30 25.30
C ALA A 77 -6.14 -34.61 23.92
N ALA A 78 -5.87 -35.33 22.83
CA ALA A 78 -5.99 -34.80 21.48
C ALA A 78 -7.43 -34.38 21.14
N CYS A 79 -8.44 -35.19 21.51
CA CYS A 79 -9.84 -34.83 21.34
C CYS A 79 -10.22 -33.56 22.12
N LEU A 80 -9.80 -33.46 23.39
CA LEU A 80 -10.00 -32.25 24.20
C LEU A 80 -9.29 -31.04 23.59
N PHE A 81 -8.09 -31.21 23.07
CA PHE A 81 -7.29 -30.16 22.45
C PHE A 81 -7.87 -29.66 21.10
N CYS A 82 -8.76 -30.43 20.47
CA CYS A 82 -9.50 -29.99 19.30
C CYS A 82 -10.73 -29.12 19.65
N LEU A 83 -11.24 -29.15 20.89
CA LEU A 83 -12.40 -28.35 21.31
C LEU A 83 -12.20 -26.83 21.21
N PRO A 84 -11.01 -26.27 21.48
CA PRO A 84 -10.69 -24.87 21.19
C PRO A 84 -10.88 -24.42 19.73
N VAL A 85 -10.75 -25.32 18.74
CA VAL A 85 -10.77 -24.95 17.32
C VAL A 85 -12.08 -24.28 16.88
N PRO A 86 -13.28 -24.85 17.14
CA PRO A 86 -14.53 -24.17 16.81
C PRO A 86 -14.70 -22.85 17.59
N TRP A 87 -14.19 -22.76 18.82
CA TRP A 87 -14.20 -21.51 19.61
C TRP A 87 -13.33 -20.43 18.97
N TYR A 88 -12.13 -20.79 18.51
CA TYR A 88 -11.26 -19.90 17.73
C TYR A 88 -11.95 -19.43 16.44
N VAL A 89 -12.50 -20.35 15.64
CA VAL A 89 -13.12 -19.99 14.34
C VAL A 89 -14.35 -19.10 14.53
N ALA A 90 -15.21 -19.40 15.50
CA ALA A 90 -16.47 -18.68 15.70
C ALA A 90 -16.29 -17.33 16.41
N VAL A 91 -15.37 -17.25 17.39
CA VAL A 91 -15.24 -16.09 18.28
C VAL A 91 -13.87 -15.43 18.14
N GLY A 92 -12.80 -16.21 18.19
CA GLY A 92 -11.42 -15.69 18.16
C GLY A 92 -11.06 -14.97 16.87
N ARG A 93 -11.28 -15.61 15.73
CA ARG A 93 -10.92 -15.11 14.40
C ARG A 93 -11.64 -13.79 14.06
N PRO A 94 -12.96 -13.64 14.28
CA PRO A 94 -13.63 -12.34 14.12
C PRO A 94 -13.11 -11.24 15.04
N LEU A 95 -12.75 -11.57 16.30
CA LEU A 95 -12.20 -10.62 17.25
C LEU A 95 -10.80 -10.15 16.84
N LEU A 96 -9.92 -11.08 16.48
CA LEU A 96 -8.55 -10.79 16.04
C LEU A 96 -8.50 -9.97 14.74
N ARG A 97 -9.48 -10.12 13.85
CA ARG A 97 -9.58 -9.29 12.63
C ARG A 97 -10.04 -7.85 12.90
N ARG A 98 -10.73 -7.59 14.02
CA ARG A 98 -11.27 -6.29 14.41
C ARG A 98 -10.30 -5.52 15.32
N GLN A 99 -9.02 -5.44 14.95
CA GLN A 99 -7.95 -4.88 15.80
C GLN A 99 -8.22 -3.45 16.33
N ALA A 100 -9.00 -2.63 15.63
CA ALA A 100 -9.37 -1.30 16.12
C ALA A 100 -10.38 -1.38 17.28
N GLY A 101 -9.93 -1.07 18.51
CA GLY A 101 -10.79 -0.87 19.69
C GLY A 101 -11.19 -2.13 20.47
N THR A 102 -10.69 -3.32 20.12
CA THR A 102 -11.03 -4.58 20.79
C THR A 102 -10.07 -4.98 21.91
N THR A 103 -8.87 -4.37 21.98
CA THR A 103 -7.84 -4.65 22.98
C THR A 103 -8.34 -4.35 24.39
N GLY A 104 -8.36 -5.36 25.26
CA GLY A 104 -8.86 -5.25 26.63
C GLY A 104 -10.39 -5.21 26.76
N SER A 105 -11.14 -5.46 25.67
CA SER A 105 -12.60 -5.52 25.73
C SER A 105 -13.10 -6.73 26.56
N PRO A 106 -14.29 -6.66 27.18
CA PRO A 106 -14.87 -7.80 27.89
C PRO A 106 -15.10 -9.03 26.99
N ALA A 107 -15.25 -8.84 25.68
CA ALA A 107 -15.35 -9.93 24.71
C ALA A 107 -14.00 -10.63 24.53
N ALA A 108 -12.91 -9.88 24.40
CA ALA A 108 -11.55 -10.41 24.33
C ALA A 108 -11.17 -11.21 25.58
N VAL A 109 -11.48 -10.68 26.77
CA VAL A 109 -11.22 -11.36 28.05
C VAL A 109 -12.01 -12.66 28.14
N ARG A 110 -13.31 -12.66 27.80
CA ARG A 110 -14.15 -13.87 27.80
C ARG A 110 -13.66 -14.93 26.80
N TYR A 111 -13.27 -14.49 25.60
CA TYR A 111 -12.71 -15.39 24.59
C TYR A 111 -11.45 -16.09 25.10
N LEU A 112 -10.48 -15.32 25.61
CA LEU A 112 -9.24 -15.87 26.14
C LEU A 112 -9.46 -16.73 27.39
N ALA A 113 -10.35 -16.33 28.30
CA ALA A 113 -10.70 -17.15 29.46
C ALA A 113 -11.27 -18.52 29.06
N GLY A 114 -12.18 -18.55 28.08
CA GLY A 114 -12.70 -19.81 27.53
C GLY A 114 -11.62 -20.63 26.83
N LEU A 115 -10.74 -19.98 26.08
CA LEU A 115 -9.62 -20.63 25.39
C LEU A 115 -8.63 -21.26 26.38
N VAL A 116 -8.27 -20.54 27.44
CA VAL A 116 -7.41 -21.04 28.53
C VAL A 116 -8.09 -22.20 29.24
N LEU A 117 -9.37 -22.07 29.59
CA LEU A 117 -10.12 -23.13 30.26
C LEU A 117 -10.15 -24.43 29.45
N LEU A 118 -10.33 -24.36 28.13
CA LEU A 118 -10.32 -25.52 27.24
C LEU A 118 -8.91 -26.09 27.04
N PHE A 119 -7.86 -25.27 27.17
CA PHE A 119 -6.47 -25.67 27.02
C PHE A 119 -5.90 -26.38 28.27
N LEU A 120 -6.30 -26.00 29.47
CA LEU A 120 -5.71 -26.53 30.71
C LEU A 120 -5.81 -28.06 30.85
N PRO A 121 -6.96 -28.73 30.59
CA PRO A 121 -7.07 -30.18 30.74
C PRO A 121 -6.11 -31.00 29.86
N PRO A 122 -6.07 -30.81 28.52
CA PRO A 122 -5.11 -31.56 27.69
C PRO A 122 -3.66 -31.25 28.07
N ALA A 123 -3.35 -30.00 28.43
CA ALA A 123 -2.02 -29.56 28.85
C ALA A 123 -1.52 -30.22 30.15
N ALA A 124 -2.42 -30.63 31.04
CA ALA A 124 -2.08 -31.37 32.24
C ALA A 124 -1.97 -32.89 32.02
N LEU A 125 -2.64 -33.41 30.98
CA LEU A 125 -2.65 -34.85 30.67
C LEU A 125 -1.44 -35.28 29.82
N VAL A 126 -1.08 -34.47 28.83
CA VAL A 126 -0.04 -34.80 27.84
C VAL A 126 0.86 -33.58 27.66
N GLY A 127 2.14 -33.75 27.99
CA GLY A 127 3.10 -32.66 28.06
C GLY A 127 3.30 -31.94 26.73
N GLU A 128 3.21 -32.67 25.62
CA GLU A 128 3.38 -32.21 24.25
C GLU A 128 2.31 -31.20 23.84
N THR A 129 1.11 -31.27 24.45
CA THR A 129 0.04 -30.31 24.15
C THR A 129 0.37 -28.89 24.58
N ARG A 130 1.36 -28.71 25.48
CA ARG A 130 1.88 -27.39 25.88
C ARG A 130 2.59 -26.66 24.74
N LEU A 131 2.96 -27.32 23.63
CA LEU A 131 3.44 -26.64 22.42
C LEU A 131 2.40 -25.64 21.86
N ALA A 132 1.11 -25.82 22.15
CA ALA A 132 0.06 -24.87 21.78
C ALA A 132 0.26 -23.47 22.38
N THR A 133 1.07 -23.33 23.43
CA THR A 133 1.43 -22.02 23.99
C THR A 133 2.00 -21.07 22.94
N PHE A 134 2.71 -21.58 21.92
CA PHE A 134 3.19 -20.78 20.79
C PHE A 134 2.04 -20.14 20.00
N ALA A 135 0.87 -20.77 19.92
CA ALA A 135 -0.32 -20.18 19.29
C ALA A 135 -1.15 -19.32 20.24
N LEU A 136 -1.16 -19.63 21.55
CA LEU A 136 -1.96 -18.95 22.57
C LEU A 136 -1.36 -17.60 23.00
N VAL A 137 -0.04 -17.53 23.15
CA VAL A 137 0.68 -16.34 23.63
C VAL A 137 0.50 -15.14 22.69
N PRO A 138 0.69 -15.27 21.36
CA PRO A 138 0.41 -14.18 20.42
C PRO A 138 -1.00 -13.63 20.56
N GLN A 139 -2.01 -14.50 20.72
CA GLN A 139 -3.40 -14.08 20.89
C GLN A 139 -3.62 -13.27 22.17
N CYS A 140 -2.89 -13.56 23.24
CA CYS A 140 -2.94 -12.77 24.47
C CYS A 140 -2.45 -11.34 24.25
N PHE A 141 -1.33 -11.16 23.56
CA PHE A 141 -0.77 -9.83 23.27
C PHE A 141 -1.58 -9.05 22.22
N MET A 142 -2.24 -9.75 21.30
CA MET A 142 -3.13 -9.10 20.31
C MET A 142 -4.43 -8.60 20.93
N LEU A 143 -4.94 -9.27 21.97
CA LEU A 143 -6.28 -9.02 22.51
C LEU A 143 -6.29 -8.35 23.88
N LEU A 144 -5.22 -8.42 24.65
CA LEU A 144 -5.11 -7.81 25.98
C LEU A 144 -4.07 -6.71 26.00
N ARG A 145 -4.23 -5.78 26.96
CA ARG A 145 -3.19 -4.82 27.32
C ARG A 145 -2.03 -5.58 27.97
N VAL A 146 -0.80 -5.08 27.80
CA VAL A 146 0.45 -5.71 28.31
C VAL A 146 0.32 -6.34 29.71
N PRO A 147 -0.17 -5.67 30.77
CA PRO A 147 -0.28 -6.29 32.10
C PRO A 147 -1.26 -7.47 32.16
N GLY A 148 -2.38 -7.38 31.43
CA GLY A 148 -3.34 -8.49 31.31
C GLY A 148 -2.76 -9.65 30.49
N ALA A 149 -2.03 -9.35 29.43
CA ALA A 149 -1.35 -10.35 28.61
C ALA A 149 -0.30 -11.11 29.44
N LEU A 150 0.54 -10.40 30.21
CA LEU A 150 1.53 -11.03 31.10
C LEU A 150 0.88 -11.96 32.13
N THR A 151 -0.25 -11.56 32.70
CA THR A 151 -1.02 -12.39 33.65
C THR A 151 -1.53 -13.66 32.96
N ALA A 152 -2.12 -13.54 31.77
CA ALA A 152 -2.60 -14.69 31.01
C ALA A 152 -1.46 -15.64 30.62
N VAL A 153 -0.32 -15.11 30.17
CA VAL A 153 0.87 -15.88 29.82
C VAL A 153 1.41 -16.66 31.03
N ALA A 154 1.45 -16.04 32.20
CA ALA A 154 1.85 -16.71 33.45
C ALA A 154 0.89 -17.86 33.79
N VAL A 155 -0.42 -17.65 33.71
CA VAL A 155 -1.43 -18.69 33.95
C VAL A 155 -1.28 -19.86 32.98
N ILE A 156 -1.10 -19.57 31.69
CA ILE A 156 -0.97 -20.57 30.62
C ILE A 156 0.27 -21.45 30.81
N ASN A 157 1.37 -20.90 31.30
CA ASN A 157 2.62 -21.65 31.47
C ASN A 157 2.71 -22.39 32.82
N ILE A 158 2.29 -21.75 33.92
CA ILE A 158 2.47 -22.29 35.28
C ILE A 158 1.41 -23.34 35.62
N THR A 159 0.14 -23.07 35.28
CA THR A 159 -0.99 -23.90 35.73
C THR A 159 -0.93 -25.34 35.22
N PRO A 160 -0.66 -25.61 33.94
CA PRO A 160 -0.58 -27.00 33.45
C PRO A 160 0.56 -27.79 34.08
N VAL A 161 1.73 -27.17 34.28
CA VAL A 161 2.89 -27.81 34.92
C VAL A 161 2.56 -28.18 36.36
N ALA A 162 1.94 -27.24 37.11
CA ALA A 162 1.52 -27.49 38.48
C ALA A 162 0.44 -28.59 38.57
N ALA A 163 -0.57 -28.55 37.70
CA ALA A 163 -1.62 -29.56 37.65
C ALA A 163 -1.05 -30.96 37.33
N TRP A 164 -0.17 -31.04 36.33
CA TRP A 164 0.51 -32.28 35.97
C TRP A 164 1.34 -32.83 37.14
N ALA A 165 2.12 -31.99 37.82
CA ALA A 165 2.94 -32.40 38.96
C ALA A 165 2.09 -32.95 40.13
N VAL A 166 0.92 -32.37 40.39
CA VAL A 166 0.00 -32.84 41.44
C VAL A 166 -0.65 -34.18 41.07
N VAL A 167 -1.06 -34.35 39.81
CA VAL A 167 -1.77 -35.54 39.34
C VAL A 167 -0.84 -36.74 39.22
N TRP A 168 0.32 -36.57 38.59
CA TRP A 168 1.20 -37.68 38.21
C TRP A 168 2.30 -37.96 39.24
N ARG A 169 2.52 -37.05 40.21
CA ARG A 169 3.61 -37.13 41.20
C ARG A 169 4.94 -37.62 40.60
N PRO A 170 5.45 -36.92 39.58
CA PRO A 170 6.65 -37.31 38.86
C PRO A 170 7.90 -37.24 39.73
N ASP A 171 8.95 -37.94 39.29
CA ASP A 171 10.25 -37.89 39.95
C ASP A 171 10.91 -36.50 39.83
N THR A 172 11.88 -36.21 40.71
CA THR A 172 12.58 -34.92 40.73
C THR A 172 13.25 -34.57 39.40
N HIS A 173 13.70 -35.58 38.65
CA HIS A 173 14.29 -35.41 37.32
C HIS A 173 13.26 -34.91 36.32
N ASP A 174 12.10 -35.58 36.22
CA ASP A 174 11.01 -35.17 35.34
C ASP A 174 10.45 -33.79 35.71
N LEU A 175 10.34 -33.47 37.00
CA LEU A 175 9.98 -32.13 37.48
C LEU A 175 10.98 -31.08 37.01
N PHE A 176 12.28 -31.35 37.09
CA PHE A 176 13.33 -30.44 36.64
C PHE A 176 13.24 -30.20 35.13
N TYR A 177 13.19 -31.25 34.31
CA TYR A 177 13.08 -31.12 32.85
C TYR A 177 11.83 -30.34 32.42
N ASN A 178 10.68 -30.65 33.01
CA ASN A 178 9.42 -29.95 32.72
C ASN A 178 9.46 -28.49 33.14
N SER A 179 10.10 -28.18 34.27
CA SER A 179 10.25 -26.81 34.77
C SER A 179 11.19 -25.98 33.89
N VAL A 180 12.32 -26.57 33.46
CA VAL A 180 13.26 -25.93 32.53
C VAL A 180 12.60 -25.69 31.19
N PHE A 181 11.88 -26.68 30.65
CA PHE A 181 11.13 -26.52 29.41
C PHE A 181 10.09 -25.40 29.51
N GLY A 182 9.28 -25.39 30.57
CA GLY A 182 8.31 -24.32 30.82
C GLY A 182 8.96 -22.94 30.96
N MET A 183 10.11 -22.84 31.62
CA MET A 183 10.88 -21.59 31.73
C MET A 183 11.39 -21.11 30.37
N VAL A 184 11.91 -22.01 29.52
CA VAL A 184 12.35 -21.69 28.16
C VAL A 184 11.18 -21.21 27.31
N THR A 185 10.04 -21.91 27.37
CA THR A 185 8.82 -21.51 26.65
C THR A 185 8.33 -20.14 27.13
N LEU A 186 8.36 -19.86 28.43
CA LEU A 186 7.98 -18.56 29.00
C LEU A 186 8.92 -17.43 28.56
N ALA A 187 10.23 -17.66 28.58
CA ALA A 187 11.23 -16.71 28.12
C ALA A 187 11.06 -16.41 26.62
N PHE A 188 10.93 -17.45 25.80
CA PHE A 188 10.68 -17.33 24.36
C PHE A 188 9.37 -16.59 24.07
N SER A 189 8.31 -16.91 24.82
CA SER A 189 7.00 -16.24 24.72
C SER A 189 7.08 -14.74 24.95
N THR A 190 7.95 -14.30 25.86
CA THR A 190 8.17 -12.87 26.16
C THR A 190 8.88 -12.17 25.00
N VAL A 191 9.87 -12.82 24.39
CA VAL A 191 10.59 -12.30 23.21
C VAL A 191 9.63 -12.19 22.02
N VAL A 192 8.86 -13.25 21.72
CA VAL A 192 7.89 -13.26 20.63
C VAL A 192 6.78 -12.23 20.87
N GLY A 193 6.24 -12.14 22.09
CA GLY A 193 5.25 -11.13 22.45
C GLY A 193 5.78 -9.70 22.21
N SER A 194 7.02 -9.42 22.63
CA SER A 194 7.67 -8.13 22.41
C SER A 194 7.89 -7.83 20.92
N TRP A 195 8.29 -8.83 20.14
CA TRP A 195 8.47 -8.71 18.70
C TRP A 195 7.14 -8.45 17.97
N ILE A 196 6.05 -9.13 18.36
CA ILE A 196 4.71 -8.92 17.81
C ILE A 196 4.23 -7.49 18.07
N ILE A 197 4.37 -7.00 19.30
CA ILE A 197 3.99 -5.61 19.66
C ILE A 197 4.76 -4.63 18.77
N ARG A 198 6.08 -4.79 18.67
CA ARG A 198 6.91 -3.93 17.83
C ARG A 198 6.52 -3.95 16.36
N ILE A 199 6.18 -5.12 15.82
CA ILE A 199 5.73 -5.23 14.42
C ILE A 199 4.42 -4.48 14.20
N ILE A 200 3.47 -4.61 15.13
CA ILE A 200 2.17 -3.94 15.02
C ILE A 200 2.39 -2.41 15.05
N GLU A 201 3.16 -1.92 16.02
CA GLU A 201 3.49 -0.49 16.15
C GLU A 201 4.24 0.06 14.91
N GLN A 202 5.25 -0.66 14.42
CA GLN A 202 5.99 -0.28 13.21
C GLN A 202 5.11 -0.30 11.96
N SER A 203 4.15 -1.22 11.88
CA SER A 203 3.24 -1.29 10.74
C SER A 203 2.26 -0.12 10.73
N THR A 204 1.76 0.31 11.90
CA THR A 204 0.87 1.47 11.99
C THR A 204 1.60 2.76 11.66
N GLU A 205 2.81 2.96 12.20
CA GLU A 205 3.64 4.13 11.91
C GLU A 205 3.99 4.22 10.42
N ARG A 206 4.37 3.09 9.80
CA ARG A 206 4.62 3.04 8.36
C ARG A 206 3.39 3.37 7.52
N ALA A 207 2.21 2.91 7.93
CA ALA A 207 0.97 3.19 7.22
C ALA A 207 0.62 4.70 7.30
N GLU A 208 0.81 5.33 8.45
CA GLU A 208 0.62 6.76 8.65
C GLU A 208 1.61 7.58 7.80
N LEU A 209 2.90 7.23 7.84
CA LEU A 209 3.93 7.89 7.02
C LEU A 209 3.68 7.73 5.53
N LEU A 210 3.18 6.57 5.08
CA LEU A 210 2.84 6.36 3.67
C LEU A 210 1.66 7.24 3.25
N ALA A 211 0.63 7.35 4.10
CA ALA A 211 -0.50 8.24 3.86
C ALA A 211 -0.07 9.72 3.81
N GLU A 212 0.82 10.14 4.71
CA GLU A 212 1.37 11.51 4.70
C GLU A 212 2.22 11.77 3.44
N LEU A 213 3.05 10.82 3.03
CA LEU A 213 3.85 10.91 1.82
C LEU A 213 2.98 10.99 0.56
N GLU A 214 1.91 10.19 0.48
CA GLU A 214 0.95 10.23 -0.63
C GLU A 214 0.22 11.56 -0.69
N ALA A 215 -0.21 12.11 0.46
CA ALA A 215 -0.83 13.43 0.53
C ALA A 215 0.13 14.54 0.05
N SER A 216 1.38 14.52 0.53
CA SER A 216 2.41 15.49 0.11
C SER A 216 2.72 15.40 -1.39
N ARG A 217 2.84 14.19 -1.95
CA ARG A 217 3.03 13.98 -3.39
C ARG A 217 1.86 14.50 -4.21
N GLY A 218 0.63 14.30 -3.73
CA GLY A 218 -0.58 14.85 -4.35
C GLY A 218 -0.52 16.38 -4.43
N GLU A 219 -0.11 17.03 -3.35
CA GLU A 219 0.01 18.48 -3.29
C GLU A 219 1.14 19.02 -4.20
N VAL A 220 2.30 18.36 -4.23
CA VAL A 220 3.40 18.73 -5.13
C VAL A 220 2.97 18.59 -6.60
N ALA A 221 2.25 17.52 -6.95
CA ALA A 221 1.73 17.32 -8.30
C ALA A 221 0.74 18.42 -8.70
N ARG A 222 -0.17 18.81 -7.81
CA ARG A 222 -1.11 19.93 -8.02
C ARG A 222 -0.38 21.24 -8.28
N LEU A 223 0.56 21.60 -7.41
CA LEU A 223 1.35 22.82 -7.54
C LEU A 223 2.22 22.82 -8.80
N SER A 224 2.78 21.67 -9.19
CA SER A 224 3.55 21.53 -10.42
C SER A 224 2.68 21.72 -11.66
N ALA A 225 1.45 21.20 -11.65
CA ALA A 225 0.50 21.39 -12.74
C ALA A 225 0.09 22.86 -12.88
N GLU A 226 -0.18 23.54 -11.76
CA GLU A 226 -0.50 24.98 -11.75
C GLU A 226 0.67 25.82 -12.27
N ARG A 227 1.90 25.54 -11.81
CA ARG A 227 3.10 26.21 -12.32
C ARG A 227 3.35 25.93 -13.79
N GLY A 228 3.14 24.69 -14.24
CA GLY A 228 3.25 24.30 -15.64
C GLY A 228 2.25 25.05 -16.53
N ALA A 229 1.00 25.16 -16.10
CA ALA A 229 -0.03 25.91 -16.81
C ALA A 229 0.28 27.41 -16.90
N LEU A 230 0.84 28.01 -15.84
CA LEU A 230 1.27 29.41 -15.84
C LEU A 230 2.47 29.65 -16.76
N ALA A 231 3.49 28.79 -16.69
CA ALA A 231 4.67 28.87 -17.56
C ALA A 231 4.28 28.74 -19.03
N GLU A 232 3.35 27.84 -19.35
CA GLU A 232 2.84 27.67 -20.71
C GLU A 232 2.04 28.89 -21.19
N ARG A 233 1.20 29.48 -20.33
CA ARG A 233 0.51 30.74 -20.65
C ARG A 233 1.49 31.88 -20.96
N GLU A 234 2.56 32.00 -20.20
CA GLU A 234 3.58 33.03 -20.43
C GLU A 234 4.35 32.78 -21.74
N ARG A 235 4.73 31.52 -22.01
CA ARG A 235 5.36 31.12 -23.26
C ARG A 235 4.46 31.46 -24.46
N LEU A 236 3.19 31.10 -24.39
CA LEU A 236 2.19 31.38 -25.42
C LEU A 236 1.97 32.89 -25.60
N SER A 237 1.92 33.67 -24.51
CA SER A 237 1.79 35.12 -24.59
C SER A 237 2.98 35.76 -25.31
N ARG A 238 4.21 35.27 -25.08
CA ARG A 238 5.41 35.74 -25.79
C ARG A 238 5.36 35.37 -27.27
N GLU A 239 5.02 34.12 -27.59
CA GLU A 239 4.90 33.66 -28.97
C GLU A 239 3.85 34.45 -29.77
N ILE A 240 2.67 34.70 -29.17
CA ILE A 240 1.63 35.55 -29.77
C ILE A 240 2.14 36.99 -29.96
N HIS A 241 2.82 37.55 -28.96
CA HIS A 241 3.34 38.92 -29.04
C HIS A 241 4.39 39.07 -30.15
N ASP A 242 5.31 38.11 -30.28
CA ASP A 242 6.36 38.12 -31.31
C ASP A 242 5.75 38.04 -32.72
N THR A 243 4.77 37.14 -32.94
CA THR A 243 4.05 37.05 -34.22
C THR A 243 3.31 38.35 -34.54
N LEU A 244 2.61 38.94 -33.57
CA LEU A 244 1.92 40.22 -33.76
C LEU A 244 2.90 41.37 -34.08
N ALA A 245 4.00 41.46 -33.33
CA ALA A 245 5.03 42.49 -33.54
C ALA A 245 5.66 42.39 -34.93
N GLN A 246 5.98 41.17 -35.38
CA GLN A 246 6.48 40.92 -36.73
C GLN A 246 5.46 41.32 -37.81
N GLY A 247 4.21 40.92 -37.63
CA GLY A 247 3.12 41.27 -38.55
C GLY A 247 2.91 42.78 -38.69
N PHE A 248 2.93 43.52 -37.59
CA PHE A 248 2.82 44.98 -37.61
C PHE A 248 4.04 45.68 -38.21
N THR A 249 5.24 45.16 -37.96
CA THR A 249 6.47 45.69 -38.57
C THR A 249 6.44 45.56 -40.09
N SER A 250 5.97 44.42 -40.60
CA SER A 250 5.81 44.21 -42.05
C SER A 250 4.82 45.21 -42.67
N LEU A 251 3.68 45.45 -42.00
CA LEU A 251 2.71 46.45 -42.45
C LEU A 251 3.28 47.87 -42.42
N LEU A 252 4.03 48.24 -41.36
CA LEU A 252 4.64 49.57 -41.26
C LEU A 252 5.65 49.82 -42.38
N MET A 253 6.46 48.81 -42.75
CA MET A 253 7.37 48.93 -43.90
C MET A 253 6.62 49.12 -45.23
N LEU A 254 5.48 48.45 -45.41
CA LEU A 254 4.63 48.62 -46.59
C LEU A 254 3.98 50.02 -46.63
N VAL A 255 3.58 50.57 -45.48
CA VAL A 255 3.08 51.96 -45.38
C VAL A 255 4.16 52.94 -45.83
N GLN A 256 5.38 52.79 -45.32
CA GLN A 256 6.51 53.67 -45.69
C GLN A 256 6.84 53.60 -47.19
N ALA A 257 6.75 52.41 -47.80
CA ALA A 257 6.94 52.26 -49.24
C ALA A 257 5.85 52.99 -50.04
N VAL A 258 4.57 52.86 -49.62
CA VAL A 258 3.44 53.54 -50.26
C VAL A 258 3.60 55.06 -50.17
N GLU A 259 3.95 55.61 -49.01
CA GLU A 259 4.16 57.05 -48.80
C GLU A 259 5.24 57.63 -49.74
N GLY A 260 6.32 56.88 -49.98
CA GLY A 260 7.41 57.32 -50.87
C GLY A 260 7.07 57.23 -52.37
N GLU A 261 6.12 56.39 -52.76
CA GLU A 261 5.76 56.12 -54.16
C GLU A 261 4.53 56.92 -54.64
N LEU A 262 3.75 57.48 -53.72
CA LEU A 262 2.43 58.08 -53.98
C LEU A 262 2.44 59.18 -55.05
N ASP A 263 3.46 60.03 -55.06
CA ASP A 263 3.62 61.15 -56.00
C ASP A 263 4.42 60.79 -57.26
N ALA A 264 5.30 59.77 -57.17
CA ALA A 264 6.27 59.44 -58.22
C ALA A 264 5.85 58.25 -59.10
N ASP A 265 5.25 57.21 -58.52
CA ASP A 265 4.70 56.05 -59.22
C ASP A 265 3.40 55.56 -58.54
N PRO A 266 2.25 56.15 -58.91
CA PRO A 266 0.96 55.78 -58.35
C PRO A 266 0.56 54.32 -58.62
N ALA A 267 1.09 53.70 -59.68
CA ALA A 267 0.80 52.32 -60.03
C ALA A 267 1.54 51.35 -59.10
N GLN A 268 2.77 51.69 -58.69
CA GLN A 268 3.54 50.94 -57.68
C GLN A 268 2.92 51.08 -56.29
N ALA A 269 2.54 52.29 -55.89
CA ALA A 269 1.84 52.54 -54.62
C ALA A 269 0.54 51.70 -54.51
N ARG A 270 -0.22 51.57 -55.61
CA ARG A 270 -1.43 50.72 -55.65
C ARG A 270 -1.12 49.23 -55.45
N ARG A 271 0.00 48.72 -55.99
CA ARG A 271 0.44 47.32 -55.77
C ARG A 271 0.85 47.08 -54.32
N HIS A 272 1.58 48.01 -53.70
CA HIS A 272 1.95 47.88 -52.28
C HIS A 272 0.73 47.98 -51.35
N LEU A 273 -0.29 48.79 -51.68
CA LEU A 273 -1.58 48.80 -50.96
C LEU A 273 -2.30 47.44 -51.03
N GLU A 274 -2.32 46.79 -52.20
CA GLU A 274 -2.90 45.44 -52.34
C GLU A 274 -2.12 44.38 -51.54
N LEU A 275 -0.79 44.49 -51.52
CA LEU A 275 0.07 43.62 -50.71
C LEU A 275 -0.18 43.84 -49.21
N MET A 276 -0.26 45.10 -48.77
CA MET A 276 -0.55 45.46 -47.38
C MET A 276 -1.91 44.95 -46.93
N ALA A 277 -2.94 45.06 -47.76
CA ALA A 277 -4.27 44.51 -47.48
C ALA A 277 -4.27 42.98 -47.39
N ARG A 278 -3.41 42.29 -48.16
CA ARG A 278 -3.25 40.84 -48.10
C ARG A 278 -2.55 40.42 -46.82
N THR A 279 -1.40 41.02 -46.52
CA THR A 279 -0.61 40.78 -45.30
C THR A 279 -1.44 41.06 -44.04
N ALA A 280 -2.28 42.11 -44.02
CA ALA A 280 -3.16 42.39 -42.90
C ALA A 280 -4.23 41.30 -42.69
N ARG A 281 -4.78 40.73 -43.77
CA ARG A 281 -5.74 39.61 -43.68
C ARG A 281 -5.06 38.33 -43.20
N GLU A 282 -3.85 38.05 -43.68
CA GLU A 282 -3.04 36.90 -43.27
C GLU A 282 -2.67 36.99 -41.79
N ASN A 283 -2.12 38.12 -41.33
CA ASN A 283 -1.80 38.36 -39.92
C ASN A 283 -3.03 38.24 -39.00
N LEU A 284 -4.20 38.73 -39.45
CA LEU A 284 -5.45 38.61 -38.69
C LEU A 284 -5.95 37.16 -38.61
N ALA A 285 -5.82 36.40 -39.70
CA ALA A 285 -6.17 34.98 -39.73
C ALA A 285 -5.25 34.16 -38.81
N GLU A 286 -3.95 34.45 -38.83
CA GLU A 286 -2.95 33.81 -37.96
C GLU A 286 -3.19 34.14 -36.47
N ALA A 287 -3.43 35.40 -36.13
CA ALA A 287 -3.78 35.81 -34.77
C ALA A 287 -5.07 35.13 -34.28
N ARG A 288 -6.09 35.01 -35.14
CA ARG A 288 -7.34 34.28 -34.79
C ARG A 288 -7.11 32.80 -34.61
N ALA A 289 -6.28 32.17 -35.45
CA ALA A 289 -5.94 30.76 -35.32
C ALA A 289 -5.17 30.48 -34.02
N LEU A 290 -4.22 31.35 -33.65
CA LEU A 290 -3.50 31.28 -32.38
C LEU A 290 -4.44 31.43 -31.19
N VAL A 291 -5.40 32.36 -31.22
CA VAL A 291 -6.38 32.49 -30.12
C VAL A 291 -7.37 31.32 -30.06
N ALA A 292 -7.87 30.85 -31.21
CA ALA A 292 -8.81 29.74 -31.28
C ALA A 292 -8.20 28.41 -30.86
N GLY A 293 -6.93 28.15 -31.20
CA GLY A 293 -6.17 27.00 -30.73
C GLY A 293 -5.86 27.04 -29.23
N ASN A 294 -5.94 28.21 -28.59
CA ASN A 294 -5.60 28.45 -27.19
C ASN A 294 -6.82 28.64 -26.26
N ALA A 295 -8.04 28.71 -26.79
CA ALA A 295 -9.23 28.61 -25.95
C ALA A 295 -9.24 27.21 -25.31
N PRO A 296 -9.42 27.08 -23.99
CA PRO A 296 -9.53 25.77 -23.37
C PRO A 296 -10.62 25.01 -24.12
N ALA A 297 -10.32 23.79 -24.57
CA ALA A 297 -11.34 22.89 -25.09
C ALA A 297 -12.36 22.65 -23.98
N GLY A 298 -13.36 23.52 -23.93
CA GLY A 298 -14.50 23.40 -23.04
C GLY A 298 -15.17 22.09 -23.39
N LEU A 299 -15.24 21.19 -22.42
CA LEU A 299 -16.01 19.95 -22.47
C LEU A 299 -17.52 20.27 -22.42
N ASP A 300 -17.99 21.12 -23.32
CA ASP A 300 -19.40 21.47 -23.46
C ASP A 300 -19.86 21.01 -24.84
N GLY A 301 -20.58 19.89 -24.90
CA GLY A 301 -21.40 19.57 -26.08
C GLY A 301 -21.27 18.18 -26.69
N ALA A 302 -20.86 17.15 -25.96
CA ALA A 302 -21.09 15.77 -26.39
C ALA A 302 -22.17 15.09 -25.52
N SER A 303 -23.43 15.49 -25.72
CA SER A 303 -24.55 14.59 -25.48
C SER A 303 -24.41 13.44 -26.48
N LEU A 304 -23.99 12.28 -25.98
CA LEU A 304 -23.88 11.06 -26.77
C LEU A 304 -25.27 10.55 -27.18
N PRO A 305 -25.47 10.12 -28.44
CA PRO A 305 -26.66 9.40 -28.88
C PRO A 305 -26.77 7.99 -28.31
#